data_AF-A3JNM4-F1
#
_entry.id   AF-A3JNM4-F1
#
_cell.length_a   1.000
_cell.length_b   1.000
_cell.length_c   1.000
_cell.angle_alpha   90.00
_cell.angle_beta   90.00
_cell.angle_gamma   90.00
#
_symmetry.space_group_name_H-M   'P 1'
#
loop_
_entity.id
_entity.type
_entity.pdbx_description
1 polymer ?
#
loop_
_entity_poly.entity_id
_entity_poly.type
_entity_poly.pdbx_seq_one_letter_code
_entity_poly.pdbx_strand_id
1 'polypeptide(L)'
;MLRARPHSFMAGGEPRKRNTPMEVLVWLGAIVSVIGLVGLMWCIVIVARAKRAGLDEAAMRERIQGVVAINMGALCLSVLGLIMVIVGILLG
;
A
#
# COMPACT_ATOMS: atom_id res chain seq x y z
N MET A 1 -34.81 17.53 -48.32
CA MET A 1 -35.25 16.44 -47.41
C MET A 1 -34.13 15.41 -47.29
N LEU A 2 -33.11 15.66 -46.47
CA LEU A 2 -32.15 14.64 -46.01
C LEU A 2 -31.91 14.93 -44.54
N ARG A 3 -32.43 14.03 -43.71
CA ARG A 3 -32.57 14.14 -42.26
C ARG A 3 -31.24 13.81 -41.60
N ALA A 4 -30.84 14.68 -40.68
CA ALA A 4 -29.71 14.48 -39.78
C ALA A 4 -29.80 13.15 -39.01
N ARG A 5 -28.65 12.48 -38.87
CA ARG A 5 -28.35 11.57 -37.75
C ARG A 5 -26.91 11.87 -37.30
N PRO A 6 -26.72 12.65 -36.22
CA PRO A 6 -25.41 12.82 -35.61
C PRO A 6 -25.10 11.55 -34.80
N HIS A 7 -24.07 10.80 -35.18
CA HIS A 7 -23.55 9.66 -34.40
C HIS A 7 -22.67 10.11 -33.23
N SER A 8 -23.00 11.24 -32.61
CA SER A 8 -22.54 11.54 -31.25
C SER A 8 -23.51 10.83 -30.29
N PHE A 9 -23.01 10.42 -29.12
CA PHE A 9 -23.81 9.88 -28.01
C PHE A 9 -24.16 8.38 -28.08
N MET A 10 -23.21 7.53 -27.67
CA MET A 10 -23.41 6.38 -26.76
C MET A 10 -22.27 5.37 -26.95
N ALA A 11 -21.08 5.72 -26.50
CA ALA A 11 -20.16 4.73 -25.95
C ALA A 11 -19.97 5.12 -24.49
N GLY A 12 -21.03 4.92 -23.71
CA GLY A 12 -20.90 4.84 -22.26
C GLY A 12 -19.93 3.72 -21.99
N GLY A 13 -18.69 4.08 -21.64
CA GLY A 13 -17.79 3.18 -20.97
C GLY A 13 -18.45 2.87 -19.63
N GLU A 14 -19.30 1.84 -19.62
CA GLU A 14 -19.66 1.14 -18.39
C GLU A 14 -18.35 0.99 -17.60
N PRO A 15 -18.23 1.58 -16.39
CA PRO A 15 -17.10 1.28 -15.55
C PRO A 15 -17.20 -0.21 -15.32
N ARG A 16 -16.37 -0.97 -16.05
CA ARG A 16 -16.36 -2.41 -15.99
C ARG A 16 -15.93 -2.73 -14.57
N LYS A 17 -16.91 -2.89 -13.67
CA LYS A 17 -16.75 -3.47 -12.33
C LYS A 17 -16.28 -4.89 -12.57
N ARG A 18 -14.98 -5.02 -12.80
CA ARG A 18 -14.33 -6.28 -13.03
C ARG A 18 -14.05 -6.82 -11.64
N ASN A 19 -15.06 -7.41 -11.04
CA ASN A 19 -14.92 -8.29 -9.89
C ASN A 19 -14.38 -9.64 -10.38
N THR A 20 -13.25 -9.61 -11.10
CA THR A 20 -12.44 -10.82 -11.24
C THR A 20 -11.74 -11.03 -9.90
N PRO A 21 -11.84 -12.24 -9.31
CA PRO A 21 -11.23 -12.51 -8.00
C PRO A 21 -9.73 -12.17 -7.96
N MET A 22 -9.07 -12.23 -9.12
CA MET A 22 -7.66 -11.86 -9.29
C MET A 22 -7.41 -10.36 -9.15
N GLU A 23 -8.27 -9.50 -9.72
CA GLU A 23 -8.14 -8.03 -9.59
C GLU A 23 -8.34 -7.58 -8.14
N VAL A 24 -9.26 -8.24 -7.42
CA VAL A 24 -9.45 -8.02 -5.97
C VAL A 24 -8.20 -8.40 -5.18
N LEU A 25 -7.55 -9.53 -5.52
CA LEU A 25 -6.32 -9.98 -4.89
C LEU A 25 -5.18 -8.97 -5.08
N VAL A 26 -5.04 -8.43 -6.29
CA VAL A 26 -4.04 -7.39 -6.63
C VAL A 26 -4.32 -6.11 -5.85
N TRP A 27 -5.59 -5.67 -5.79
CA TRP A 27 -5.95 -4.43 -5.08
C TRP A 27 -5.76 -4.57 -3.56
N LEU A 28 -6.10 -5.71 -2.97
CA LEU A 28 -5.83 -6.02 -1.57
C LEU A 28 -4.33 -6.04 -1.28
N GLY A 29 -3.54 -6.74 -2.10
CA GLY A 29 -2.09 -6.79 -1.94
C GLY A 29 -1.45 -5.40 -2.02
N ALA A 30 -1.93 -4.55 -2.93
CA ALA A 30 -1.46 -3.18 -3.07
C ALA A 30 -1.76 -2.33 -1.82
N ILE A 31 -2.98 -2.41 -1.27
CA ILE A 31 -3.32 -1.71 -0.02
C ILE A 31 -2.42 -2.17 1.12
N VAL A 32 -2.27 -3.49 1.29
CA VAL A 32 -1.47 -4.06 2.38
C VAL A 32 0.00 -3.62 2.26
N SER A 33 0.54 -3.60 1.05
CA SER A 33 1.92 -3.14 0.81
C SER A 33 2.09 -1.64 1.09
N VAL A 34 1.11 -0.81 0.71
CA VAL A 34 1.10 0.63 1.04
C VAL A 34 1.02 0.85 2.54
N ILE A 35 0.20 0.10 3.27
CA ILE A 35 0.13 0.17 4.74
C ILE A 35 1.48 -0.20 5.37
N GLY A 36 2.12 -1.28 4.90
CA GLY A 36 3.47 -1.67 5.34
C GLY A 36 4.49 -0.56 5.11
N LEU A 37 4.46 0.10 3.94
CA LEU A 37 5.35 1.21 3.61
C LEU A 37 5.12 2.43 4.52
N VAL A 38 3.87 2.80 4.78
CA VAL A 38 3.53 3.90 5.70
C VAL A 38 4.02 3.60 7.12
N GLY A 39 3.86 2.36 7.59
CA GLY A 39 4.39 1.91 8.88
C GLY A 39 5.93 2.02 8.96
N LEU A 40 6.61 1.72 7.86
CA LEU A 40 8.06 1.88 7.75
C LEU A 40 8.48 3.35 7.85
N MET A 41 7.78 4.25 7.13
CA MET A 41 8.02 5.69 7.19
C MET A 41 7.83 6.26 8.59
N TRP A 42 6.78 5.81 9.29
CA TRP A 42 6.51 6.22 10.66
C TRP A 42 7.64 5.82 11.63
N CYS A 43 8.18 4.60 11.49
CA CYS A 43 9.36 4.16 12.26
C CYS A 43 10.56 5.08 12.03
N ILE A 44 10.86 5.43 10.78
CA ILE A 44 12.01 6.29 10.44
C ILE A 44 11.86 7.66 11.09
N VAL A 45 10.67 8.27 11.02
CA VAL A 45 10.42 9.57 11.64
C VAL A 45 10.60 9.52 13.16
N ILE A 46 10.10 8.48 13.83
CA ILE A 46 10.26 8.31 15.28
C ILE A 46 11.74 8.19 15.66
N VAL A 47 12.50 7.34 14.96
CA VAL A 47 13.93 7.14 15.24
C VAL A 47 14.71 8.43 14.96
N ALA A 48 14.44 9.11 13.85
CA ALA A 48 15.09 10.37 13.52
C ALA A 48 14.82 11.46 14.57
N ARG A 49 13.58 11.53 15.09
CA ARG A 49 13.21 12.44 16.19
C ARG A 49 13.89 12.04 17.51
N ALA A 50 13.92 10.75 17.85
CA ALA A 50 14.58 10.26 19.06
C ALA A 50 16.09 10.54 19.03
N LYS A 51 16.76 10.28 17.90
CA LYS A 51 18.17 10.61 17.69
C LYS A 51 18.45 12.10 17.81
N ARG A 52 17.56 12.96 17.31
CA ARG A 52 17.68 14.43 17.42
C ARG A 52 17.43 14.97 18.83
N ALA A 53 16.68 14.24 19.66
CA ALA A 53 16.35 14.65 21.02
C ALA A 53 17.48 14.42 22.04
N GLY A 54 18.60 13.79 21.64
CA GLY A 54 19.74 13.59 22.54
C GLY A 54 19.39 12.82 23.82
N LEU A 55 18.50 11.84 23.70
CA LEU A 55 18.02 11.03 24.84
C LEU A 55 19.19 10.28 25.50
N ASP A 56 19.16 10.23 26.83
CA ASP A 56 20.08 9.42 27.65
C ASP A 56 20.15 7.96 27.17
N GLU A 57 21.32 7.32 27.24
CA GLU A 57 21.58 6.03 26.59
C GLU A 57 20.57 4.94 26.98
N ALA A 58 20.14 4.93 28.24
CA ALA A 58 19.16 3.98 28.75
C ALA A 58 17.78 4.18 28.08
N ALA A 59 17.32 5.44 28.01
CA ALA A 59 16.05 5.79 27.38
C ALA A 59 16.07 5.61 25.85
N MET A 60 17.24 5.80 25.21
CA MET A 60 17.40 5.57 23.78
C MET A 60 17.27 4.08 23.42
N ARG A 61 17.90 3.18 24.20
CA ARG A 61 17.83 1.73 23.96
C ARG A 61 16.41 1.20 24.06
N GLU A 62 15.67 1.61 25.09
CA GLU A 62 14.27 1.20 25.29
C GLU A 62 13.38 1.65 24.12
N ARG A 63 13.52 2.92 23.70
CA ARG A 63 12.83 3.47 22.52
C ARG A 63 13.17 2.70 21.24
N ILE A 64 14.44 2.38 21.01
CA ILE A 64 14.87 1.68 19.80
C ILE A 64 14.30 0.26 19.75
N GLN A 65 14.31 -0.49 20.87
CA GLN A 65 13.77 -1.85 20.92
C GLN A 65 12.30 -1.91 20.49
N GLY A 66 11.47 -0.99 20.98
CA GLY A 66 10.06 -0.91 20.58
C GLY A 66 9.88 -0.60 19.09
N VAL A 67 10.68 0.32 18.54
CA VAL A 67 10.56 0.70 17.12
C VAL A 67 11.07 -0.38 16.18
N VAL A 68 12.10 -1.14 16.57
CA VAL A 68 12.59 -2.28 15.77
C VAL A 68 11.51 -3.36 15.62
N ALA A 69 10.75 -3.65 16.68
CA ALA A 69 9.63 -4.58 16.60
C ALA A 69 8.54 -4.10 15.61
N ILE A 70 8.20 -2.81 15.64
CA ILE A 70 7.23 -2.21 14.71
C ILE A 70 7.77 -2.24 13.27
N ASN A 71 9.06 -1.97 13.07
CA ASN A 71 9.70 -2.00 11.76
C ASN A 71 9.68 -3.41 11.14
N MET A 72 9.96 -4.44 11.95
CA MET A 72 9.85 -5.85 11.55
C MET A 72 8.41 -6.20 11.14
N GLY A 73 7.41 -5.76 11.91
CA GLY A 73 6.00 -5.94 11.55
C GLY A 73 5.61 -5.25 10.24
N ALA A 74 6.02 -3.99 10.07
CA ALA A 74 5.78 -3.21 8.86
C ALA A 74 6.45 -3.83 7.61
N LEU A 75 7.68 -4.34 7.76
CA LEU A 75 8.40 -5.06 6.71
C LEU A 75 7.66 -6.33 6.30
N CYS A 76 7.23 -7.15 7.27
CA CYS A 76 6.45 -8.37 7.00
C CYS A 76 5.15 -8.05 6.25
N LEU A 77 4.41 -7.02 6.67
CA LEU A 77 3.19 -6.58 5.97
C LEU A 77 3.49 -6.14 4.54
N SER A 78 4.55 -5.36 4.32
CA SER A 78 4.97 -4.94 2.97
C SER A 78 5.26 -6.13 2.06
N VAL A 79 6.03 -7.10 2.54
CA VAL A 79 6.42 -8.30 1.78
C VAL A 79 5.23 -9.20 1.51
N LEU A 80 4.35 -9.43 2.50
CA LEU A 80 3.14 -10.23 2.31
C LEU A 80 2.18 -9.59 1.30
N GLY A 81 1.99 -8.27 1.37
CA GLY A 81 1.20 -7.53 0.39
C GLY A 81 1.79 -7.63 -1.02
N LEU A 82 3.11 -7.51 -1.16
CA LEU A 82 3.80 -7.66 -2.44
C LEU A 82 3.65 -9.06 -3.03
N ILE A 83 3.79 -10.12 -2.22
CA ILE A 83 3.59 -11.51 -2.65
C ILE A 83 2.15 -11.71 -3.16
N MET A 84 1.15 -11.15 -2.45
CA MET A 84 -0.25 -11.22 -2.87
C MET A 84 -0.49 -10.54 -4.23
N VAL A 85 0.14 -9.38 -4.48
CA VAL A 85 0.10 -8.69 -5.79
C VAL A 85 0.71 -9.57 -6.87
N ILE A 86 1.91 -10.11 -6.64
CA ILE A 86 2.63 -10.92 -7.62
C ILE A 86 1.80 -12.16 -7.98
N VAL A 87 1.28 -12.87 -6.99
CA VAL A 87 0.41 -14.04 -7.20
C VAL A 87 -0.85 -13.65 -7.97
N GLY A 88 -1.46 -12.50 -7.65
CA GLY A 88 -2.64 -11.99 -8.34
C GLY A 88 -2.40 -11.68 -9.82
N ILE A 89 -1.22 -11.15 -10.16
CA ILE A 89 -0.80 -10.86 -11.54
C ILE A 89 -0.46 -12.16 -12.30
N LEU A 90 0.19 -13.12 -11.65
CA LEU A 90 0.61 -14.37 -12.30
C LEU A 90 -0.55 -15.32 -12.62
N LEU A 91 -1.61 -15.27 -11.83
CA LEU A 91 -2.78 -16.14 -11.97
C LEU A 91 -3.96 -15.48 -12.74
N GLY A 92 -3.84 -14.21 -13.10
CA GLY A 92 -4.84 -13.44 -13.88
C GLY A 92 -4.43 -13.28 -15.34
#